data_AF-A0A1J0ERU5-F1
#
_entry.id   AF-A0A1J0ERU5-F1
#
_cell.length_a   1.000
_cell.length_b   1.000
_cell.length_c   1.000
_cell.angle_alpha   90.00
_cell.angle_beta   90.00
_cell.angle_gamma   90.00
#
_symmetry.space_group_name_H-M   'P 1'
#
loop_
_entity.id
_entity.type
_entity.pdbx_description
1 polymer ?
#
loop_
_entity_poly.entity_id
_entity_poly.type
_entity_poly.pdbx_seq_one_letter_code
_entity_poly.pdbx_strand_id
1 'polypeptide(L)'
;MIKRIAQTAGFTGLLAALLLTLLQSFWVAPLILQAETYEKAPAAEVHEHAEGAMAGHTHDAQAWEPEDGWQRVLSTTGGNLVVAVGFALMLAGLYTLRAPTRTSQGLLWGLAGYATFVLAPTLGLPPELPGTAAADLAQRQIWWISTAASTAVGIALIVFARHWLLKVLGVAILAVPHIIGAPQPEVHSMLAPEALEAQFKIASQLTNAAFWLAMGLISAWLFRRKIDGQYHA
;
A
#
# COMPACT_ATOMS: atom_id res chain seq x y z
N MET A 1 -26.92 -8.60 9.76
CA MET A 1 -25.59 -7.98 10.02
C MET A 1 -24.62 -8.11 8.83
N ILE A 2 -24.36 -9.32 8.33
CA ILE A 2 -23.40 -9.59 7.23
C ILE A 2 -23.75 -8.83 5.94
N LYS A 3 -25.01 -8.83 5.50
CA LYS A 3 -25.47 -8.09 4.30
C LYS A 3 -25.15 -6.59 4.36
N ARG A 4 -25.20 -5.99 5.55
CA ARG A 4 -24.87 -4.56 5.77
C ARG A 4 -23.38 -4.30 5.60
N ILE A 5 -22.55 -5.15 6.21
CA ILE A 5 -21.08 -5.08 6.12
C ILE A 5 -20.66 -5.25 4.66
N ALA A 6 -21.16 -6.29 3.99
CA ALA A 6 -20.85 -6.58 2.59
C ALA A 6 -21.23 -5.43 1.65
N GLN A 7 -22.43 -4.85 1.79
CA GLN A 7 -22.83 -3.72 0.95
C GLN A 7 -22.00 -2.45 1.24
N THR A 8 -21.76 -2.13 2.51
CA THR A 8 -20.98 -0.96 2.90
C THR A 8 -19.57 -1.07 2.36
N ALA A 9 -18.94 -2.23 2.54
CA ALA A 9 -17.61 -2.51 2.05
C ALA A 9 -17.54 -2.55 0.52
N GLY A 10 -18.52 -3.15 -0.15
CA GLY A 10 -18.56 -3.21 -1.61
C GLY A 10 -18.61 -1.83 -2.26
N PHE A 11 -19.52 -0.95 -1.82
CA PHE A 11 -19.60 0.42 -2.35
C PHE A 11 -18.39 1.28 -1.97
N THR A 12 -17.90 1.16 -0.72
CA THR A 12 -16.69 1.86 -0.29
C THR A 12 -15.50 1.44 -1.13
N GLY A 13 -15.27 0.13 -1.25
CA GLY A 13 -14.17 -0.45 -1.98
C GLY A 13 -14.21 -0.08 -3.45
N LEU A 14 -15.38 -0.11 -4.09
CA LEU A 14 -15.55 0.32 -5.47
C LEU A 14 -15.16 1.79 -5.68
N LEU A 15 -15.71 2.71 -4.87
CA LEU A 15 -15.40 4.14 -5.01
C LEU A 15 -13.94 4.45 -4.70
N ALA A 16 -13.37 3.82 -3.67
CA ALA A 16 -11.98 3.98 -3.32
C ALA A 16 -11.04 3.41 -4.40
N ALA A 17 -11.36 2.27 -5.00
CA ALA A 17 -10.59 1.67 -6.08
C ALA A 17 -10.61 2.53 -7.36
N LEU A 18 -11.76 3.11 -7.71
CA LEU A 18 -11.86 4.04 -8.84
C LEU A 18 -11.00 5.28 -8.61
N LEU A 19 -11.04 5.86 -7.40
CA LEU A 19 -10.19 6.99 -7.04
C LEU A 19 -8.70 6.61 -7.12
N LEU A 20 -8.31 5.47 -6.53
CA LEU A 20 -6.93 4.98 -6.53
C LEU A 20 -6.43 4.78 -7.97
N THR A 21 -7.24 4.14 -8.80
CA THR A 21 -6.92 3.90 -10.21
C THR A 21 -6.73 5.21 -10.97
N LEU A 22 -7.61 6.20 -10.77
CA LEU A 22 -7.45 7.52 -11.39
C LEU A 22 -6.14 8.19 -10.97
N LEU A 23 -5.86 8.23 -9.66
CA LEU A 23 -4.63 8.82 -9.15
C LEU A 23 -3.38 8.10 -9.66
N GLN A 24 -3.39 6.76 -9.69
CA GLN A 24 -2.31 5.97 -10.24
C GLN A 24 -2.09 6.24 -11.73
N SER A 25 -3.15 6.29 -12.53
CA SER A 25 -3.06 6.58 -13.97
C SER A 25 -2.40 7.92 -14.27
N PHE A 26 -2.62 8.94 -13.44
CA PHE A 26 -2.05 10.28 -13.66
C PHE A 26 -0.69 10.50 -13.00
N TRP A 27 -0.43 9.91 -11.83
CA TRP A 27 0.74 10.26 -11.01
C TRP A 27 1.77 9.14 -10.86
N VAL A 28 1.36 7.88 -10.97
CA VAL A 28 2.22 6.73 -10.69
C VAL A 28 2.62 6.01 -11.98
N ALA A 29 1.64 5.70 -12.84
CA ALA A 29 1.85 4.98 -14.09
C ALA A 29 2.85 5.69 -15.05
N PRO A 30 2.83 7.03 -15.21
CA PRO A 30 3.82 7.69 -16.06
C PRO A 30 5.26 7.52 -15.56
N LEU A 31 5.46 7.48 -14.24
CA LEU A 31 6.78 7.29 -13.62
C LEU A 31 7.28 5.84 -13.81
N ILE A 32 6.37 4.87 -13.70
CA ILE A 32 6.66 3.45 -14.00
C ILE A 32 7.07 3.31 -15.47
N LEU A 33 6.28 3.84 -16.40
CA LEU A 33 6.58 3.77 -17.84
C LEU A 33 7.92 4.42 -18.18
N GLN A 34 8.24 5.54 -17.53
CA GLN A 34 9.54 6.19 -17.70
C GLN A 34 10.68 5.32 -17.14
N ALA A 35 10.50 4.69 -15.98
CA ALA A 35 11.50 3.78 -15.40
C ALA A 35 11.74 2.55 -16.28
N GLU A 36 10.70 1.96 -16.86
CA GLU A 36 10.81 0.83 -17.79
C GLU A 36 11.70 1.14 -19.00
N THR A 37 11.80 2.41 -19.45
CA THR A 37 12.71 2.79 -20.55
C THR A 37 14.19 2.61 -20.21
N TYR A 38 14.57 2.71 -18.93
CA TYR A 38 15.94 2.50 -18.47
C TYR A 38 16.25 1.01 -18.31
N GLU A 39 15.24 0.21 -17.98
CA GLU A 39 15.35 -1.25 -17.89
C GLU A 39 15.44 -1.91 -19.27
N LYS A 40 14.65 -1.39 -20.23
CA LYS A 40 14.59 -1.90 -21.62
C LYS A 40 15.65 -1.28 -22.55
N ALA A 41 16.42 -0.30 -22.08
CA ALA A 41 17.48 0.30 -22.88
C ALA A 41 18.52 -0.79 -23.21
N PRO A 42 18.88 -1.01 -24.50
CA PRO A 42 19.97 -1.89 -24.82
C PRO A 42 21.21 -1.34 -24.09
N ALA A 43 21.87 -2.20 -23.31
CA ALA A 43 23.17 -1.87 -22.75
C ALA A 43 24.00 -1.31 -23.91
N ALA A 44 24.33 -0.02 -23.85
CA ALA A 44 25.18 0.58 -24.87
C ALA A 44 26.41 -0.33 -25.01
N GLU A 45 26.70 -0.77 -26.23
CA GLU A 45 27.86 -1.60 -26.54
C GLU A 45 29.14 -0.90 -26.05
N VAL A 46 29.52 -1.17 -24.80
CA VAL A 46 30.87 -0.96 -24.32
C VAL A 46 31.61 -2.22 -24.71
N HIS A 47 32.21 -2.19 -25.90
CA HIS A 47 33.27 -3.11 -26.28
C HIS A 47 34.38 -3.03 -25.24
N GLU A 48 34.48 -4.00 -24.35
CA GLU A 48 35.76 -4.49 -23.84
C GLU A 48 35.62 -5.95 -23.39
N HIS A 49 36.46 -6.80 -23.98
CA HIS A 49 36.54 -8.22 -23.65
C HIS A 49 37.08 -8.40 -22.21
N ALA A 50 36.23 -8.84 -21.30
CA ALA A 50 36.66 -9.52 -20.07
C ALA A 50 35.66 -10.63 -19.74
N GLU A 51 36.10 -11.87 -19.87
CA GLU A 51 35.39 -13.07 -19.41
C GLU A 51 35.15 -12.99 -17.89
N GLY A 52 33.89 -12.77 -17.53
CA GLY A 52 33.41 -12.79 -16.17
C GLY A 52 31.89 -12.68 -16.23
N ALA A 53 31.24 -13.83 -16.41
CA ALA A 53 29.79 -13.95 -16.53
C ALA A 53 29.10 -13.46 -15.24
N MET A 54 28.85 -12.15 -15.18
CA MET A 54 27.79 -11.58 -14.35
C MET A 54 26.49 -12.06 -14.99
N ALA A 55 25.86 -13.05 -14.35
CA ALA A 55 24.51 -13.46 -14.67
C ALA A 55 23.61 -12.22 -14.58
N GLY A 56 23.31 -11.62 -15.73
CA GLY A 56 22.27 -10.61 -15.82
C GLY A 56 21.00 -11.23 -15.26
N HIS A 57 20.37 -10.54 -14.32
CA HIS A 57 19.03 -10.89 -13.86
C HIS A 57 18.07 -10.77 -15.05
N THR A 58 17.99 -11.83 -15.86
CA THR A 58 16.94 -11.99 -16.84
C THR A 58 15.67 -12.20 -16.03
N HIS A 59 14.76 -11.23 -16.06
CA HIS A 59 13.38 -11.46 -15.69
C HIS A 59 12.95 -12.77 -16.36
N ASP A 60 12.46 -13.73 -15.58
CA ASP A 60 11.92 -14.97 -16.11
C ASP A 60 10.93 -14.60 -17.23
N ALA A 61 11.30 -14.86 -18.48
CA ALA A 61 10.51 -14.54 -19.68
C ALA A 61 9.18 -15.32 -19.75
N GLN A 62 8.80 -15.99 -18.66
CA GLN A 62 7.65 -16.85 -18.48
C GLN A 62 6.66 -16.33 -17.43
N ALA A 63 6.96 -15.24 -16.72
CA ALA A 63 5.98 -14.57 -15.87
C ALA A 63 5.01 -13.76 -16.75
N TRP A 64 3.72 -14.08 -16.68
CA TRP A 64 2.69 -13.33 -17.40
C TRP A 64 2.61 -11.89 -16.90
N GLU A 65 2.68 -10.93 -17.82
CA GLU A 65 2.47 -9.51 -17.56
C GLU A 65 1.36 -8.96 -18.50
N PRO A 66 0.43 -8.12 -18.01
CA PRO A 66 -0.55 -7.46 -18.86
C PRO A 66 0.13 -6.56 -19.91
N GLU A 67 -0.34 -6.60 -21.16
CA GLU A 67 0.15 -5.70 -22.20
C GLU A 67 -0.19 -4.23 -21.88
N ASP A 68 0.64 -3.32 -22.39
CA ASP A 68 0.42 -1.88 -22.28
C ASP A 68 -0.95 -1.43 -22.82
N GLY A 69 -1.47 -0.35 -22.25
CA GLY A 69 -2.76 0.22 -22.61
C GLY A 69 -3.91 -0.37 -21.81
N TRP A 70 -4.94 -0.89 -22.48
CA TRP A 70 -6.22 -1.23 -21.82
C TRP A 70 -6.13 -2.47 -20.92
N GLN A 71 -5.27 -3.45 -21.26
CA GLN A 71 -5.11 -4.67 -20.44
C GLN A 71 -4.46 -4.35 -19.09
N ARG A 72 -3.38 -3.55 -19.09
CA ARG A 72 -2.75 -3.02 -17.88
C ARG A 72 -3.74 -2.21 -17.04
N VAL A 73 -4.47 -1.27 -17.64
CA VAL A 73 -5.47 -0.47 -16.90
C VAL A 73 -6.54 -1.37 -16.28
N LEU A 74 -7.08 -2.34 -17.02
CA LEU A 74 -8.13 -3.23 -16.51
C LEU A 74 -7.62 -4.14 -15.39
N SER A 75 -6.44 -4.74 -15.54
CA SER A 75 -5.84 -5.61 -14.55
C SER A 75 -5.46 -4.85 -13.27
N THR A 76 -4.86 -3.66 -13.39
CA THR A 76 -4.58 -2.77 -12.25
C THR A 76 -5.88 -2.34 -11.56
N THR A 77 -6.91 -1.95 -12.33
CA THR A 77 -8.22 -1.57 -11.76
C THR A 77 -8.87 -2.73 -11.01
N GLY A 78 -8.82 -3.93 -11.59
CA GLY A 78 -9.34 -5.16 -10.96
C GLY A 78 -8.60 -5.51 -9.67
N GLY A 79 -7.27 -5.44 -9.68
CA GLY A 79 -6.44 -5.64 -8.49
C GLY A 79 -6.75 -4.62 -7.40
N ASN A 80 -6.81 -3.34 -7.76
CA ASN A 80 -7.19 -2.25 -6.86
C ASN A 80 -8.58 -2.48 -6.25
N LEU A 81 -9.54 -2.96 -7.03
CA LEU A 81 -10.89 -3.26 -6.57
C LEU A 81 -10.90 -4.36 -5.50
N VAL A 82 -10.19 -5.46 -5.73
CA VAL A 82 -10.09 -6.57 -4.77
C VAL A 82 -9.48 -6.09 -3.45
N VAL A 83 -8.36 -5.37 -3.53
CA VAL A 83 -7.66 -4.85 -2.35
C VAL A 83 -8.53 -3.84 -1.59
N ALA A 84 -9.15 -2.89 -2.31
CA ALA A 84 -10.00 -1.87 -1.70
C ALA A 84 -11.24 -2.45 -1.02
N VAL A 85 -11.88 -3.47 -1.63
CA VAL A 85 -13.00 -4.18 -1.01
C VAL A 85 -12.54 -4.94 0.24
N GLY A 86 -11.36 -5.58 0.20
CA GLY A 86 -10.76 -6.26 1.36
C GLY A 86 -10.54 -5.31 2.54
N PHE A 87 -9.90 -4.15 2.31
CA PHE A 87 -9.70 -3.15 3.36
C PHE A 87 -11.01 -2.51 3.84
N ALA A 88 -11.96 -2.29 2.93
CA ALA A 88 -13.27 -1.77 3.32
C ALA A 88 -14.06 -2.77 4.19
N LEU A 89 -13.94 -4.08 3.93
CA LEU A 89 -14.51 -5.15 4.77
C LEU A 89 -13.87 -5.14 6.16
N MET A 90 -12.54 -5.02 6.22
CA MET A 90 -11.80 -4.90 7.47
C MET A 90 -12.29 -3.69 8.29
N LEU A 91 -12.39 -2.49 7.70
CA LEU A 91 -12.90 -1.30 8.37
C LEU A 91 -14.36 -1.48 8.84
N ALA A 92 -15.22 -2.02 7.98
CA ALA A 92 -16.61 -2.30 8.34
C ALA A 92 -16.74 -3.32 9.48
N GLY A 93 -15.83 -4.29 9.56
CA GLY A 93 -15.68 -5.22 10.69
C GLY A 93 -15.28 -4.50 11.97
N LEU A 94 -14.24 -3.66 11.92
CA LEU A 94 -13.78 -2.87 13.08
C LEU A 94 -14.85 -1.93 13.63
N TYR A 95 -15.71 -1.37 12.77
CA TYR A 95 -16.84 -0.54 13.21
C TYR A 95 -17.89 -1.29 14.01
N THR A 96 -17.92 -2.63 13.97
CA THR A 96 -18.79 -3.42 14.85
C THR A 96 -18.29 -3.43 16.29
N LEU A 97 -16.97 -3.31 16.49
CA LEU A 97 -16.35 -3.19 17.80
C LEU A 97 -16.43 -1.75 18.32
N ARG A 98 -16.24 -0.77 17.42
CA ARG A 98 -16.32 0.65 17.76
C ARG A 98 -16.85 1.49 16.59
N ALA A 99 -18.16 1.71 16.59
CA ALA A 99 -18.82 2.45 15.53
C ALA A 99 -18.40 3.94 15.52
N PRO A 100 -18.12 4.53 14.35
CA PRO A 100 -17.87 5.95 14.25
C PRO A 100 -19.14 6.75 14.54
N THR A 101 -19.07 7.71 15.47
CA THR A 101 -20.18 8.61 15.82
C THR A 101 -20.31 9.78 14.85
N ARG A 102 -19.22 10.14 14.16
CA ARG A 102 -19.16 11.21 13.14
C ARG A 102 -18.43 10.70 11.91
N THR A 103 -18.80 11.19 10.73
CA THR A 103 -18.12 10.84 9.47
C THR A 103 -16.64 11.22 9.47
N SER A 104 -16.29 12.33 10.14
CA SER A 104 -14.89 12.76 10.29
C SER A 104 -14.02 11.76 11.07
N GLN A 105 -14.59 10.92 11.94
CA GLN A 105 -13.84 9.83 12.58
C GLN A 105 -13.39 8.77 11.55
N GLY A 106 -14.03 8.70 10.40
CA GLY A 106 -13.57 7.93 9.25
C GLY A 106 -12.16 8.31 8.79
N LEU A 107 -11.79 9.59 8.89
CA LEU A 107 -10.41 10.03 8.58
C LEU A 107 -9.39 9.43 9.53
N LEU A 108 -9.73 9.29 10.82
CA LEU A 108 -8.82 8.68 11.80
C LEU A 108 -8.63 7.19 11.54
N TRP A 109 -9.71 6.49 11.17
CA TRP A 109 -9.63 5.09 10.75
C TRP A 109 -8.85 4.92 9.44
N GLY A 110 -9.06 5.80 8.47
CA GLY A 110 -8.29 5.86 7.23
C GLY A 110 -6.81 6.12 7.50
N LEU A 111 -6.49 7.10 8.34
CA LEU A 111 -5.12 7.43 8.73
C LEU A 111 -4.44 6.28 9.48
N ALA A 112 -5.14 5.60 10.37
CA ALA A 112 -4.61 4.41 11.05
C ALA A 112 -4.33 3.28 10.05
N GLY A 113 -5.21 3.06 9.07
CA GLY A 113 -5.00 2.10 7.99
C GLY A 113 -3.81 2.47 7.10
N TYR A 114 -3.70 3.73 6.68
CA TYR A 114 -2.55 4.25 5.95
C TYR A 114 -1.25 4.07 6.73
N ALA A 115 -1.26 4.42 8.03
CA ALA A 115 -0.11 4.26 8.90
C ALA A 115 0.36 2.79 8.95
N THR A 116 -0.61 1.87 9.09
CA THR A 116 -0.39 0.44 9.26
C THR A 116 0.11 -0.24 7.98
N PHE A 117 -0.56 -0.02 6.85
CA PHE A 117 -0.33 -0.79 5.63
C PHE A 117 0.58 -0.10 4.63
N VAL A 118 0.84 1.20 4.80
CA VAL A 118 1.63 2.00 3.85
C VAL A 118 2.76 2.71 4.57
N LEU A 119 2.48 3.69 5.42
CA LEU A 119 3.49 4.59 5.97
C LEU A 119 4.59 3.83 6.73
N ALA A 120 4.24 3.04 7.75
CA ALA A 120 5.25 2.36 8.55
C ALA A 120 6.07 1.35 7.72
N PRO A 121 5.46 0.44 6.93
CA PRO A 121 6.25 -0.46 6.07
C PRO A 121 7.19 0.29 5.11
N THR A 122 6.72 1.38 4.50
CA THR A 122 7.50 2.15 3.51
C THR A 122 8.62 3.02 4.08
N LEU A 123 8.63 3.27 5.40
CA LEU A 123 9.80 3.86 6.06
C LEU A 123 11.02 2.93 6.03
N GLY A 124 10.79 1.61 6.00
CA GLY A 124 11.85 0.61 5.88
C GLY A 124 12.05 0.12 4.45
N LEU A 125 10.96 -0.22 3.77
CA LEU A 125 10.95 -0.71 2.38
C LEU A 125 10.17 0.28 1.50
N PRO A 126 10.80 1.38 1.06
CA PRO A 126 10.14 2.33 0.18
C PRO A 126 9.72 1.67 -1.15
N PRO A 127 8.70 2.21 -1.84
CA PRO A 127 8.30 1.68 -3.13
C PRO A 127 9.44 1.87 -4.14
N GLU A 128 9.77 0.80 -4.85
CA GLU A 128 10.88 0.73 -5.81
C GLU A 128 10.35 0.81 -7.25
N LEU A 129 11.13 1.43 -8.14
CA LEU A 129 10.85 1.45 -9.57
C LEU A 129 11.29 0.15 -10.24
N PRO A 130 10.69 -0.21 -11.40
CA PRO A 130 11.23 -1.26 -12.27
C PRO A 130 12.73 -1.06 -12.54
N GLY A 131 13.49 -2.16 -12.58
CA GLY A 131 14.95 -2.14 -12.73
C GLY A 131 15.75 -1.74 -11.48
N THR A 132 15.13 -1.73 -10.29
CA THR A 132 15.84 -1.53 -9.01
C THR A 132 16.20 -2.90 -8.40
N ALA A 133 17.43 -3.07 -7.92
CA ALA A 133 17.81 -4.27 -7.19
C ALA A 133 17.04 -4.37 -5.87
N ALA A 134 16.40 -5.51 -5.65
CA ALA A 134 15.59 -5.77 -4.48
C ALA A 134 16.17 -6.90 -3.63
N ALA A 135 15.97 -6.81 -2.31
CA ALA A 135 16.20 -7.93 -1.41
C ALA A 135 15.27 -9.11 -1.73
N ASP A 136 15.57 -10.29 -1.19
CA ASP A 136 14.74 -11.48 -1.33
C ASP A 136 13.26 -11.20 -1.02
N LEU A 137 12.37 -11.68 -1.90
CA LEU A 137 10.96 -11.38 -1.84
C LEU A 137 10.32 -11.89 -0.54
N ALA A 138 10.69 -13.09 -0.08
CA ALA A 138 10.11 -13.67 1.13
C ALA A 138 10.53 -12.87 2.37
N GLN A 139 11.80 -12.41 2.43
CA GLN A 139 12.26 -11.52 3.49
C GLN A 139 11.47 -10.20 3.52
N ARG A 140 11.24 -9.57 2.37
CA ARG A 140 10.44 -8.34 2.26
C ARG A 140 8.99 -8.56 2.69
N GLN A 141 8.39 -9.68 2.34
CA GLN A 141 7.02 -10.03 2.73
C GLN A 141 6.90 -10.24 4.25
N ILE A 142 7.83 -11.00 4.84
CA ILE A 142 7.88 -11.21 6.30
C ILE A 142 8.04 -9.87 7.02
N TRP A 143 8.93 -9.02 6.51
CA TRP A 143 9.16 -7.68 7.03
C TRP A 143 7.92 -6.79 6.98
N TRP A 144 7.26 -6.78 5.82
CA TRP A 144 6.07 -5.96 5.61
C TRP A 144 4.94 -6.40 6.54
N ILE A 145 4.71 -7.71 6.66
CA ILE A 145 3.67 -8.27 7.53
C ILE A 145 3.98 -7.97 9.01
N SER A 146 5.23 -8.16 9.45
CA SER A 146 5.62 -7.89 10.83
C SER A 146 5.49 -6.40 11.18
N THR A 147 5.88 -5.51 10.25
CA THR A 147 5.76 -4.06 10.43
C THR A 147 4.29 -3.63 10.48
N ALA A 148 3.45 -4.15 9.58
CA ALA A 148 2.03 -3.86 9.56
C ALA A 148 1.33 -4.38 10.83
N ALA A 149 1.58 -5.63 11.24
CA ALA A 149 1.01 -6.20 12.44
C ALA A 149 1.44 -5.43 13.70
N SER A 150 2.74 -5.10 13.80
CA SER A 150 3.28 -4.31 14.90
C SER A 150 2.63 -2.93 14.97
N THR A 151 2.49 -2.26 13.83
CA THR A 151 1.86 -0.93 13.74
C THR A 151 0.39 -0.96 14.14
N ALA A 152 -0.36 -1.96 13.66
CA ALA A 152 -1.76 -2.15 14.03
C ALA A 152 -1.94 -2.34 15.55
N VAL A 153 -1.11 -3.21 16.16
CA VAL A 153 -1.14 -3.47 17.60
C VAL A 153 -0.71 -2.23 18.39
N GLY A 154 0.36 -1.55 17.97
CA GLY A 154 0.86 -0.34 18.61
C GLY A 154 -0.17 0.78 18.62
N ILE A 155 -0.80 1.07 17.47
CA ILE A 155 -1.89 2.05 17.38
C ILE A 155 -3.07 1.63 18.26
N ALA A 156 -3.47 0.35 18.23
CA ALA A 156 -4.57 -0.14 19.04
C ALA A 156 -4.33 0.04 20.55
N LEU A 157 -3.11 -0.26 21.03
CA LEU A 157 -2.73 -0.05 22.43
C LEU A 157 -2.71 1.44 22.79
N ILE A 158 -2.13 2.30 21.95
CA ILE A 158 -2.05 3.74 22.22
C ILE A 158 -3.45 4.38 22.31
N VAL A 159 -4.33 4.01 21.38
CA VAL A 159 -5.65 4.65 21.23
C VAL A 159 -6.69 4.04 22.18
N PHE A 160 -6.72 2.72 22.35
CA PHE A 160 -7.79 2.04 23.08
C PHE A 160 -7.42 1.61 24.51
N ALA A 161 -6.13 1.50 24.86
CA ALA A 161 -5.76 1.10 26.22
C ALA A 161 -5.98 2.22 27.23
N ARG A 162 -6.56 1.86 28.39
CA ARG A 162 -6.82 2.79 29.49
C ARG A 162 -5.58 3.04 30.35
N HIS A 163 -4.70 2.03 30.49
CA HIS A 163 -3.50 2.09 31.33
C HIS A 163 -2.32 2.73 30.57
N TRP A 164 -1.63 3.69 31.17
CA TRP A 164 -0.55 4.44 30.50
C TRP A 164 0.64 3.54 30.12
N LEU A 165 0.97 2.52 30.92
CA LEU A 165 2.01 1.53 30.58
C LEU A 165 1.74 0.81 29.25
N LEU A 166 0.47 0.52 28.94
CA LEU A 166 0.12 -0.13 27.68
C LEU A 166 0.32 0.81 26.49
N LYS A 167 0.18 2.13 26.69
CA LYS A 167 0.49 3.11 25.65
C LYS A 167 1.99 3.20 25.40
N VAL A 168 2.80 3.18 26.47
CA VAL A 168 4.27 3.11 26.36
C VAL A 168 4.68 1.82 25.64
N LEU A 169 4.07 0.69 25.99
CA LEU A 169 4.28 -0.57 25.29
C LEU A 169 3.89 -0.48 23.81
N GLY A 170 2.79 0.19 23.47
CA GLY A 170 2.39 0.42 22.08
C GLY A 170 3.42 1.22 21.28
N VAL A 171 4.02 2.25 21.89
CA VAL A 171 5.14 3.01 21.29
C VAL A 171 6.37 2.13 21.12
N ALA A 172 6.70 1.30 22.12
CA ALA A 172 7.83 0.38 22.02
C ALA A 172 7.62 -0.64 20.88
N ILE A 173 6.42 -1.21 20.76
CA ILE A 173 6.04 -2.15 19.70
C ILE A 173 6.20 -1.49 18.32
N LEU A 174 5.71 -0.26 18.14
CA LEU A 174 5.89 0.50 16.88
C LEU A 174 7.36 0.61 16.46
N ALA A 175 8.27 0.76 17.43
CA ALA A 175 9.69 0.90 17.14
C ALA A 175 10.37 -0.44 16.79
N VAL A 176 9.84 -1.58 17.23
CA VAL A 176 10.50 -2.90 17.08
C VAL A 176 10.89 -3.20 15.62
N PRO A 177 10.00 -3.12 14.62
CA PRO A 177 10.40 -3.33 13.23
C PRO A 177 11.48 -2.32 12.84
N HIS A 178 11.32 -1.03 13.10
CA HIS A 178 12.33 -0.05 12.68
C HIS A 178 13.72 -0.23 13.32
N ILE A 179 13.80 -0.84 14.51
CA ILE A 179 15.06 -1.19 15.18
C ILE A 179 15.72 -2.41 14.54
N ILE A 180 14.94 -3.41 14.13
CA ILE A 180 15.48 -4.63 13.47
C ILE A 180 16.06 -4.27 12.09
N GLY A 181 15.49 -3.26 11.41
CA GLY A 181 15.90 -2.83 10.07
C GLY A 181 15.31 -3.68 8.95
N ALA A 182 14.93 -3.02 7.85
CA ALA A 182 14.38 -3.68 6.68
C ALA A 182 15.45 -4.49 5.93
N PRO A 183 15.08 -5.62 5.29
CA PRO A 183 16.00 -6.39 4.46
C PRO A 183 16.48 -5.54 3.27
N GLN A 184 17.79 -5.57 3.02
CA GLN A 184 18.43 -4.81 1.94
C GLN A 184 19.01 -5.78 0.89
N PRO A 185 19.10 -5.38 -0.38
CA PRO A 185 19.79 -6.16 -1.39
C PRO A 185 21.30 -6.24 -1.08
N GLU A 186 21.94 -7.33 -1.49
CA GLU A 186 23.40 -7.49 -1.34
C GLU A 186 24.15 -6.43 -2.17
N VAL A 187 23.63 -6.11 -3.36
CA VAL A 187 24.15 -5.08 -4.24
C VAL A 187 23.06 -4.04 -4.47
N HIS A 188 23.36 -2.79 -4.16
CA HIS A 188 22.46 -1.68 -4.41
C HIS A 188 22.70 -1.19 -5.84
N SER A 189 21.73 -1.40 -6.72
CA SER A 189 21.76 -0.90 -8.08
C SER A 189 20.40 -0.39 -8.52
N MET A 190 20.42 0.65 -9.34
CA MET A 190 19.23 1.31 -9.87
C MET A 190 19.55 1.81 -11.27
N LEU A 191 18.72 1.43 -12.24
CA LEU A 191 18.89 1.84 -13.64
C LEU A 191 18.31 3.25 -13.90
N ALA A 192 17.26 3.62 -13.18
CA ALA A 192 16.59 4.91 -13.30
C ALA A 192 17.31 6.02 -12.50
N PRO A 193 17.20 7.29 -12.91
CA PRO A 193 17.75 8.42 -12.14
C PRO A 193 17.10 8.57 -10.75
N GLU A 194 17.90 8.95 -9.74
CA GLU A 194 17.41 9.16 -8.35
C GLU A 194 16.24 10.15 -8.26
N ALA A 195 16.23 11.19 -9.11
CA ALA A 195 15.15 12.17 -9.16
C ALA A 195 13.80 11.53 -9.57
N LEU A 196 13.82 10.49 -10.41
CA LEU A 196 12.61 9.77 -10.81
C LEU A 196 12.12 8.88 -9.67
N GLU A 197 13.04 8.22 -8.97
CA GLU A 197 12.73 7.40 -7.80
C GLU A 197 12.12 8.23 -6.66
N ALA A 198 12.69 9.41 -6.37
CA ALA A 198 12.14 10.33 -5.37
C ALA A 198 10.71 10.78 -5.72
N GLN A 199 10.46 11.10 -7.00
CA GLN A 199 9.11 11.44 -7.48
C GLN A 199 8.15 10.26 -7.31
N PHE A 200 8.59 9.03 -7.62
CA PHE A 200 7.78 7.83 -7.47
C PHE A 200 7.43 7.53 -6.02
N LYS A 201 8.40 7.69 -5.10
CA LYS A 201 8.18 7.58 -3.65
C LYS A 201 7.11 8.56 -3.19
N ILE A 202 7.22 9.83 -3.56
CA ILE A 202 6.25 10.87 -3.17
C ILE A 202 4.87 10.60 -3.78
N ALA A 203 4.80 10.33 -5.09
CA ALA A 203 3.56 10.05 -5.79
C ALA A 203 2.83 8.85 -5.20
N SER A 204 3.56 7.77 -4.88
CA SER A 204 3.03 6.58 -4.23
C SER A 204 2.49 6.87 -2.83
N GLN A 205 3.22 7.64 -2.01
CA GLN A 205 2.77 8.01 -0.67
C GLN A 205 1.49 8.84 -0.70
N LEU A 206 1.45 9.89 -1.53
CA LEU A 206 0.30 10.80 -1.63
C LEU A 206 -0.93 10.09 -2.19
N THR A 207 -0.74 9.25 -3.21
CA THR A 207 -1.82 8.46 -3.81
C THR A 207 -2.44 7.50 -2.79
N ASN A 208 -1.61 6.78 -2.03
CA ASN A 208 -2.08 5.89 -0.98
C ASN A 208 -2.73 6.65 0.18
N ALA A 209 -2.18 7.79 0.59
CA ALA A 209 -2.79 8.63 1.62
C ALA A 209 -4.20 9.09 1.20
N ALA A 210 -4.34 9.60 -0.03
CA ALA A 210 -5.64 9.99 -0.57
C ALA A 210 -6.63 8.82 -0.61
N PHE A 211 -6.19 7.64 -1.08
CA PHE A 211 -6.98 6.41 -1.09
C PHE A 211 -7.51 6.04 0.31
N TRP A 212 -6.63 5.98 1.30
CA TRP A 212 -7.00 5.59 2.67
C TRP A 212 -7.91 6.60 3.36
N LEU A 213 -7.66 7.90 3.17
CA LEU A 213 -8.52 8.96 3.73
C LEU A 213 -9.91 8.94 3.10
N ALA A 214 -10.00 8.80 1.77
CA ALA A 214 -11.26 8.69 1.06
C ALA A 214 -12.01 7.42 1.47
N MET A 215 -11.34 6.28 1.51
CA MET A 215 -11.92 5.01 1.95
C MET A 215 -12.48 5.12 3.37
N GLY A 216 -11.72 5.69 4.31
CA GLY A 216 -12.16 5.88 5.69
C GLY A 216 -13.37 6.82 5.83
N LEU A 217 -13.41 7.92 5.06
CA LEU A 217 -14.56 8.82 5.02
C LEU A 217 -15.82 8.15 4.45
N ILE A 218 -15.67 7.49 3.28
CA ILE A 218 -16.76 6.84 2.57
C ILE A 218 -17.33 5.68 3.42
N SER A 219 -16.46 4.87 4.02
CA SER A 219 -16.88 3.75 4.87
C SER A 219 -17.65 4.23 6.10
N ALA A 220 -17.14 5.25 6.79
CA ALA A 220 -17.81 5.79 7.97
C ALA A 220 -19.16 6.43 7.61
N TRP A 221 -19.24 7.14 6.49
CA TRP A 221 -20.50 7.73 6.01
C TRP A 221 -21.55 6.66 5.67
N LEU A 222 -21.18 5.67 4.85
CA LEU A 222 -22.09 4.59 4.44
C LEU A 222 -22.53 3.71 5.61
N PHE A 223 -21.62 3.42 6.55
CA PHE A 223 -21.93 2.62 7.73
C PHE A 223 -22.97 3.31 8.62
N ARG A 224 -22.84 4.63 8.82
CA ARG A 224 -23.75 5.43 9.66
C ARG A 224 -25.13 5.63 9.02
N ARG A 225 -25.20 5.94 7.73
CA ARG A 225 -26.48 6.18 7.02
C ARG A 225 -27.45 5.00 7.15
N LYS A 226 -26.93 3.77 7.26
CA LYS A 226 -27.74 2.56 7.43
C LYS A 226 -28.16 2.27 8.87
N ILE A 227 -27.55 2.92 9.86
CA ILE A 227 -27.97 2.85 11.28
C ILE A 227 -29.20 3.73 11.49
N ASP A 228 -29.16 4.96 10.98
CA ASP A 228 -30.25 5.93 11.17
C ASP A 228 -31.56 5.49 10.49
N GLY A 229 -31.47 4.74 9.37
CA GLY A 229 -32.64 4.19 8.68
C GLY A 229 -33.37 3.03 9.39
N GLN A 230 -32.81 2.45 10.47
CA GLN A 230 -33.45 1.35 11.21
C GLN A 230 -34.34 1.82 12.38
N TYR A 231 -34.27 3.09 12.77
CA TYR A 231 -35.14 3.67 13.80
C TYR A 231 -36.36 4.41 13.22
N HIS A 232 -36.51 4.40 11.89
CA HIS A 232 -37.59 5.07 11.17
C HIS A 232 -38.48 4.11 10.33
N ALA A 233 -38.39 2.80 10.58
CA ALA A 233 -39.25 1.77 10.01
C ALA A 233 -39.88 0.95 11.14
#